data_AF-A0A1F5VHC9-F1
#
_entry.id   AF-A0A1F5VHC9-F1
#
_cell.length_a   1.000
_cell.length_b   1.000
_cell.length_c   1.000
_cell.angle_alpha   90.00
_cell.angle_beta   90.00
_cell.angle_gamma   90.00
#
_symmetry.space_group_name_H-M   'P 1'
#
loop_
_entity.id
_entity.type
_entity.pdbx_description
1 polymer ?
#
loop_
_entity_poly.entity_id
_entity_poly.type
_entity_poly.pdbx_seq_one_letter_code
_entity_poly.pdbx_strand_id
1 'polypeptide(L)'
;MTNKVKLLLIVLSVFVAAVAIASNMGFKLNYALLTNTGGNNANWVSIPYFDNYANANDVCTDINTVDCTAGTATTVTFFDTATNAYTTYACGGKNPPAINAGRAYSVFAAAGSACTWKLVGSHDDSYDSTNGISFTTNTANNNMNWVAIPYHTQSANFNGLCIDINADCANVVTQVTRFDTANNSYVTYACGGKNPPTVNAGDGLGIFVSSAPGAACWHPSHY
;
A
#
# COMPACT_ATOMS: atom_id res chain seq x y z
N MET A 1 48.58 -54.09 29.93
CA MET A 1 48.06 -53.62 28.63
C MET A 1 46.86 -52.72 28.91
N THR A 2 47.05 -51.41 28.76
CA THR A 2 46.15 -50.38 29.29
C THR A 2 45.21 -49.92 28.17
N ASN A 3 43.94 -50.35 28.20
CA ASN A 3 42.94 -49.91 27.24
C ASN A 3 42.44 -48.51 27.62
N LYS A 4 42.83 -47.52 26.82
CA LYS A 4 42.38 -46.13 26.92
C LYS A 4 40.98 -46.01 26.31
N VAL A 5 39.99 -45.69 27.14
CA VAL A 5 38.65 -45.27 26.70
C VAL A 5 38.77 -43.92 26.00
N LYS A 6 38.35 -43.83 24.73
CA LYS A 6 38.26 -42.56 23.99
C LYS A 6 36.85 -41.99 24.21
N LEU A 7 36.77 -40.93 25.01
CA LEU A 7 35.55 -40.15 25.20
C LEU A 7 35.35 -39.26 23.96
N LEU A 8 34.28 -39.52 23.19
CA LEU A 8 33.89 -38.69 22.05
C LEU A 8 33.01 -37.55 22.57
N LEU A 9 33.53 -36.32 22.52
CA LEU A 9 32.78 -35.11 22.88
C LEU A 9 31.94 -34.67 21.66
N ILE A 10 30.62 -34.76 21.73
CA ILE A 10 29.71 -34.19 20.73
C ILE A 10 29.40 -32.75 21.17
N VAL A 11 29.94 -31.78 20.44
CA VAL A 11 29.60 -30.36 20.64
C VAL A 11 28.32 -30.07 19.88
N LEU A 12 27.21 -29.88 20.60
CA LEU A 12 25.92 -29.49 20.03
C LEU A 12 25.92 -27.96 19.85
N SER A 13 26.21 -27.50 18.65
CA SER A 13 26.14 -26.08 18.28
C SER A 13 24.69 -25.62 18.20
N VAL A 14 24.19 -24.96 19.24
CA VAL A 14 22.89 -24.27 19.19
C VAL A 14 23.07 -23.01 18.34
N PHE A 15 22.71 -23.07 17.06
CA PHE A 15 22.53 -21.88 16.23
C PHE A 15 21.26 -21.17 16.70
N VAL A 16 21.41 -20.15 17.55
CA VAL A 16 20.35 -19.17 17.76
C VAL A 16 20.36 -18.29 16.51
N ALA A 17 19.47 -18.57 15.57
CA ALA A 17 19.15 -17.62 14.51
C ALA A 17 18.54 -16.40 15.20
N ALA A 18 19.32 -15.33 15.37
CA ALA A 18 18.78 -14.05 15.75
C ALA A 18 17.83 -13.63 14.61
N VAL A 19 16.53 -13.77 14.85
CA VAL A 19 15.53 -13.16 13.97
C VAL A 19 15.65 -11.66 14.23
N ALA A 20 16.26 -10.95 13.29
CA ALA A 20 16.13 -9.50 13.25
C ALA A 20 14.65 -9.23 12.94
N ILE A 21 13.86 -8.96 13.97
CA ILE A 21 12.52 -8.40 13.81
C ILE A 21 12.77 -6.95 13.38
N ALA A 22 12.21 -6.52 12.24
CA ALA A 22 12.41 -5.14 11.82
C ALA A 22 11.82 -4.22 12.88
N SER A 23 12.50 -3.10 13.12
CA SER A 23 12.02 -2.10 14.05
C SER A 23 10.87 -1.37 13.36
N ASN A 24 9.69 -1.29 13.99
CA ASN A 24 8.57 -0.45 13.55
C ASN A 24 8.97 1.05 13.64
N MET A 25 9.89 1.48 12.78
CA MET A 25 10.30 2.87 12.71
C MET A 25 9.11 3.68 12.22
N GLY A 26 8.74 4.69 13.01
CA GLY A 26 7.75 5.67 12.57
C GLY A 26 8.28 6.45 11.37
N PHE A 27 7.47 6.52 10.32
CA PHE A 27 7.72 7.31 9.14
C PHE A 27 6.73 8.46 9.07
N LYS A 28 7.22 9.57 8.51
CA LYS A 28 6.41 10.73 8.16
C LYS A 28 6.60 11.02 6.69
N LEU A 29 5.52 10.97 5.94
CA LEU A 29 5.46 11.36 4.55
C LEU A 29 4.77 12.71 4.43
N ASN A 30 5.41 13.66 3.75
CA ASN A 30 4.77 14.91 3.35
C ASN A 30 4.11 14.68 1.99
N TYR A 31 2.87 14.20 1.98
CA TYR A 31 2.13 13.85 0.77
C TYR A 31 1.45 15.08 0.17
N ALA A 32 1.71 15.37 -1.11
CA ALA A 32 1.09 16.50 -1.79
C ALA A 32 -0.30 16.11 -2.31
N LEU A 33 -1.34 16.69 -1.72
CA LEU A 33 -2.70 16.68 -2.25
C LEU A 33 -2.78 17.68 -3.40
N LEU A 34 -2.98 17.17 -4.60
CA LEU A 34 -3.05 17.96 -5.83
C LEU A 34 -4.49 18.26 -6.20
N THR A 35 -4.66 19.32 -6.99
CA THR A 35 -5.93 19.68 -7.63
C THR A 35 -5.69 19.89 -9.11
N ASN A 36 -6.69 19.59 -9.93
CA ASN A 36 -6.67 19.79 -11.37
C ASN A 36 -7.93 20.54 -11.80
N THR A 37 -7.75 21.69 -12.43
CA THR A 37 -8.87 22.52 -12.90
C THR A 37 -9.60 21.78 -14.02
N GLY A 38 -10.85 21.38 -13.75
CA GLY A 38 -11.69 20.64 -14.70
C GLY A 38 -11.53 19.12 -14.66
N GLY A 39 -10.65 18.60 -13.79
CA GLY A 39 -10.46 17.17 -13.56
C GLY A 39 -11.16 16.66 -12.31
N ASN A 40 -10.97 15.37 -12.03
CA ASN A 40 -11.27 14.82 -10.73
C ASN A 40 -10.06 15.08 -9.81
N ASN A 41 -10.26 15.73 -8.68
CA ASN A 41 -9.18 16.04 -7.73
C ASN A 41 -8.82 14.81 -6.88
N ALA A 42 -8.82 13.63 -7.48
CA ALA A 42 -8.66 12.34 -6.84
C ALA A 42 -7.17 12.07 -6.60
N ASN A 43 -6.76 11.95 -5.33
CA ASN A 43 -5.39 11.62 -4.96
C ASN A 43 -5.38 10.21 -4.35
N TRP A 44 -4.91 9.22 -5.11
CA TRP A 44 -4.78 7.85 -4.62
C TRP A 44 -3.53 7.72 -3.76
N VAL A 45 -3.76 7.47 -2.48
CA VAL A 45 -2.76 7.47 -1.43
C VAL A 45 -2.72 6.10 -0.75
N SER A 46 -1.50 5.68 -0.44
CA SER A 46 -1.22 4.58 0.47
C SER A 46 -1.28 5.12 1.90
N ILE A 47 -2.15 4.54 2.72
CA ILE A 47 -2.14 4.77 4.18
C ILE A 47 -1.14 3.76 4.79
N PRO A 48 -0.34 4.14 5.82
CA PRO A 48 0.59 3.22 6.45
C PRO A 48 -0.14 1.97 6.97
N TYR A 49 0.57 0.84 7.14
CA TYR A 49 -0.10 -0.38 7.62
C TYR A 49 -0.36 -0.32 9.12
N PHE A 50 0.43 0.47 9.83
CA PHE A 50 0.20 0.84 11.21
C PHE A 50 0.00 2.35 11.32
N ASP A 51 -1.22 2.77 11.58
CA ASP A 51 -1.62 4.17 11.71
C ASP A 51 -2.73 4.33 12.77
N ASN A 52 -3.14 5.58 13.04
CA ASN A 52 -4.15 5.91 14.05
C ASN A 52 -5.54 6.21 13.45
N TYR A 53 -5.75 6.03 12.14
CA TYR A 53 -7.04 6.21 11.49
C TYR A 53 -7.88 4.95 11.64
N ALA A 54 -8.88 4.99 12.51
CA ALA A 54 -9.85 3.91 12.61
C ALA A 54 -10.82 3.93 11.40
N ASN A 55 -11.09 5.10 10.84
CA ASN A 55 -12.09 5.28 9.79
C ASN A 55 -11.80 6.50 8.89
N ALA A 56 -12.54 6.60 7.78
CA ALA A 56 -12.34 7.66 6.78
C ALA A 56 -12.56 9.09 7.32
N ASN A 57 -13.31 9.26 8.41
CA ASN A 57 -13.44 10.57 9.03
C ASN A 57 -12.17 11.02 9.75
N ASP A 58 -11.36 10.08 10.25
CA ASP A 58 -10.09 10.40 10.89
C ASP A 58 -9.11 10.96 9.85
N VAL A 59 -9.07 10.36 8.65
CA VAL A 59 -8.33 10.89 7.49
C VAL A 59 -8.80 12.31 7.12
N CYS A 60 -10.10 12.50 7.00
CA CYS A 60 -10.67 13.83 6.74
C CYS A 60 -10.29 14.85 7.82
N THR A 61 -10.32 14.45 9.09
CA THR A 61 -10.05 15.32 10.23
C THR A 61 -8.58 15.72 10.24
N ASP A 62 -7.68 14.77 10.04
CA ASP A 62 -6.25 15.02 10.01
C ASP A 62 -5.87 16.02 8.91
N ILE A 63 -6.40 15.83 7.70
CA ILE A 63 -6.21 16.78 6.60
C ILE A 63 -6.84 18.14 6.93
N ASN A 64 -8.12 18.19 7.29
CA ASN A 64 -8.87 19.44 7.38
C ASN A 64 -8.63 20.26 8.65
N THR A 65 -7.99 19.69 9.67
CA THR A 65 -7.82 20.36 10.97
C THR A 65 -6.38 20.41 11.45
N VAL A 66 -5.53 19.45 11.06
CA VAL A 66 -4.15 19.36 11.55
C VAL A 66 -3.18 19.96 10.53
N ASP A 67 -3.25 19.54 9.27
CA ASP A 67 -2.23 19.88 8.28
C ASP A 67 -2.64 20.92 7.24
N CYS A 68 -3.92 20.94 6.86
CA CYS A 68 -4.44 21.81 5.82
C CYS A 68 -5.54 22.73 6.34
N THR A 69 -6.00 23.63 5.47
CA THR A 69 -7.15 24.48 5.75
C THR A 69 -8.44 23.65 5.80
N ALA A 70 -9.39 24.05 6.64
CA ALA A 70 -10.70 23.41 6.69
C ALA A 70 -11.36 23.36 5.30
N GLY A 71 -11.88 22.18 4.93
CA GLY A 71 -12.50 21.93 3.63
C GLY A 71 -11.55 21.52 2.51
N THR A 72 -10.26 21.32 2.79
CA THR A 72 -9.29 20.79 1.81
C THR A 72 -9.67 19.40 1.32
N ALA A 73 -9.90 18.42 2.20
CA ALA A 73 -10.45 17.12 1.83
C ALA A 73 -11.97 17.16 1.86
N THR A 74 -12.60 16.75 0.75
CA THR A 74 -14.06 16.75 0.57
C THR A 74 -14.65 15.36 0.73
N THR A 75 -14.00 14.35 0.14
CA THR A 75 -14.42 12.96 0.21
C THR A 75 -13.23 12.03 0.29
N VAL A 76 -13.45 10.87 0.90
CA VAL A 76 -12.54 9.72 0.89
C VAL A 76 -13.28 8.56 0.23
N THR A 77 -12.68 7.98 -0.80
CA THR A 77 -13.26 6.87 -1.55
C THR A 77 -12.32 5.68 -1.53
N PHE A 78 -12.87 4.47 -1.46
CA PHE A 78 -12.12 3.26 -1.74
C PHE A 78 -12.87 2.39 -2.74
N PHE A 79 -12.12 1.57 -3.45
CA PHE A 79 -12.65 0.61 -4.41
C PHE A 79 -12.67 -0.79 -3.81
N ASP A 80 -13.80 -1.48 -3.95
CA ASP A 80 -13.92 -2.89 -3.63
C ASP A 80 -13.90 -3.70 -4.93
N THR A 81 -12.83 -4.46 -5.12
CA THR A 81 -12.65 -5.31 -6.30
C THR A 81 -13.72 -6.39 -6.37
N ALA A 82 -14.11 -6.99 -5.24
CA ALA A 82 -15.04 -8.11 -5.20
C ALA A 82 -16.43 -7.67 -5.68
N THR A 83 -16.89 -6.49 -5.27
CA THR A 83 -18.20 -5.96 -5.67
C THR A 83 -18.15 -5.06 -6.90
N ASN A 84 -16.95 -4.73 -7.41
CA ASN A 84 -16.73 -3.74 -8.47
C ASN A 84 -17.43 -2.40 -8.17
N ALA A 85 -17.26 -1.90 -6.95
CA ALA A 85 -17.96 -0.71 -6.50
C ALA A 85 -17.04 0.24 -5.73
N TYR A 86 -17.29 1.53 -5.90
CA TYR A 86 -16.72 2.56 -5.05
C TYR A 86 -17.61 2.78 -3.83
N THR A 87 -16.99 2.85 -2.66
CA THR A 87 -17.63 3.39 -1.47
C THR A 87 -17.03 4.76 -1.19
N THR A 88 -17.90 5.77 -1.17
CA THR A 88 -17.49 7.16 -0.95
C THR A 88 -18.06 7.67 0.35
N TYR A 89 -17.18 8.26 1.16
CA TYR A 89 -17.52 8.97 2.38
C TYR A 89 -17.29 10.46 2.17
N ALA A 90 -18.32 11.28 2.40
CA ALA A 90 -18.18 12.73 2.47
C ALA A 90 -17.66 13.13 3.85
N CYS A 91 -16.63 13.98 3.89
CA CYS A 91 -16.02 14.41 5.15
C CYS A 91 -17.06 15.11 6.06
N GLY A 92 -17.15 14.69 7.32
CA GLY A 92 -18.18 15.12 8.28
C GLY A 92 -19.54 14.40 8.13
N GLY A 93 -19.64 13.40 7.26
CA GLY A 93 -20.81 12.54 7.11
C GLY A 93 -21.06 11.61 8.29
N LYS A 94 -22.14 10.83 8.22
CA LYS A 94 -22.44 9.78 9.21
C LYS A 94 -21.83 8.45 8.78
N ASN A 95 -21.52 7.59 9.76
CA ASN A 95 -21.06 6.21 9.55
C ASN A 95 -19.82 6.09 8.66
N PRO A 96 -18.68 6.67 9.07
CA PRO A 96 -17.47 6.60 8.27
C PRO A 96 -16.99 5.14 8.12
N PRO A 97 -16.64 4.69 6.90
CA PRO A 97 -16.12 3.36 6.68
C PRO A 97 -14.73 3.18 7.32
N ALA A 98 -14.40 1.96 7.71
CA ALA A 98 -13.11 1.62 8.31
C ALA A 98 -11.96 1.81 7.32
N ILE A 99 -10.83 2.27 7.84
CA ILE A 99 -9.54 2.23 7.13
C ILE A 99 -8.90 0.88 7.45
N ASN A 100 -8.43 0.19 6.42
CA ASN A 100 -7.80 -1.12 6.53
C ASN A 100 -6.43 -1.07 5.88
N ALA A 101 -5.45 -1.67 6.55
CA ALA A 101 -4.10 -1.84 6.03
C ALA A 101 -4.10 -2.56 4.67
N GLY A 102 -3.08 -2.29 3.85
CA GLY A 102 -2.92 -2.87 2.52
C GLY A 102 -3.81 -2.29 1.42
N ARG A 103 -4.83 -1.46 1.74
CA ARG A 103 -5.71 -0.83 0.74
C ARG A 103 -5.29 0.60 0.44
N ALA A 104 -5.39 0.99 -0.83
CA ALA A 104 -5.29 2.40 -1.20
C ALA A 104 -6.65 3.10 -1.10
N TYR A 105 -6.58 4.40 -0.80
CA TYR A 105 -7.73 5.27 -0.67
C TYR A 105 -7.55 6.47 -1.59
N SER A 106 -8.63 6.96 -2.19
CA SER A 106 -8.66 8.20 -2.95
C SER A 106 -9.19 9.33 -2.08
N VAL A 107 -8.35 10.33 -1.83
CA VAL A 107 -8.75 11.58 -1.18
C VAL A 107 -9.06 12.62 -2.24
N PHE A 108 -10.27 13.18 -2.22
CA PHE A 108 -10.66 14.25 -3.13
C PHE A 108 -10.40 15.61 -2.51
N ALA A 109 -9.46 16.36 -3.09
CA ALA A 109 -9.18 17.73 -2.68
C ALA A 109 -10.23 18.71 -3.24
N ALA A 110 -10.64 19.70 -2.47
CA ALA A 110 -11.47 20.80 -2.95
C ALA A 110 -10.73 21.57 -4.05
N ALA A 111 -11.46 22.08 -5.04
CA ALA A 111 -10.87 22.80 -6.15
C ALA A 111 -10.07 24.03 -5.66
N GLY A 112 -8.81 24.14 -6.10
CA GLY A 112 -7.90 25.21 -5.67
C GLY A 112 -7.32 25.04 -4.26
N SER A 113 -7.63 23.94 -3.56
CA SER A 113 -7.14 23.64 -2.22
C SER A 113 -6.03 22.58 -2.25
N ALA A 114 -5.00 22.78 -3.07
CA ALA A 114 -3.81 21.94 -2.99
C ALA A 114 -3.12 22.13 -1.63
N CYS A 115 -2.59 21.05 -1.04
CA CYS A 115 -1.99 21.09 0.29
C CYS A 115 -0.95 19.98 0.46
N THR A 116 -0.04 20.14 1.42
CA THR A 116 0.84 19.07 1.89
C THR A 116 0.29 18.47 3.18
N TRP A 117 -0.19 17.24 3.11
CA TRP A 117 -0.65 16.44 4.24
C TRP A 117 0.51 15.64 4.85
N LYS A 118 0.65 15.64 6.18
CA LYS A 118 1.72 14.94 6.91
C LYS A 118 1.21 13.60 7.40
N LEU A 119 1.35 12.61 6.55
CA LEU A 119 0.91 11.27 6.83
C LEU A 119 1.95 10.53 7.69
N VAL A 120 1.56 10.13 8.90
CA VAL A 120 2.44 9.50 9.89
C VAL A 120 1.95 8.10 10.22
N GLY A 121 2.87 7.15 10.26
CA GLY A 121 2.61 5.77 10.69
C GLY A 121 3.86 4.92 10.56
N SER A 122 3.74 3.61 10.59
CA SER A 122 4.86 2.69 10.33
C SER A 122 4.43 1.55 9.41
N HIS A 123 5.42 0.74 9.04
CA HIS A 123 5.10 -0.62 8.61
C HIS A 123 4.54 -1.42 9.79
N ASP A 124 3.83 -2.50 9.47
CA ASP A 124 3.40 -3.51 10.43
C ASP A 124 3.92 -4.87 9.95
N ASP A 125 5.07 -5.31 10.47
CA ASP A 125 5.67 -6.62 10.14
C ASP A 125 4.74 -7.80 10.47
N SER A 126 3.86 -7.66 11.47
CA SER A 126 2.88 -8.71 11.78
C SER A 126 1.78 -8.74 10.73
N TYR A 127 1.33 -7.58 10.25
CA TYR A 127 0.43 -7.52 9.11
C TYR A 127 1.07 -8.16 7.88
N ASP A 128 2.32 -7.82 7.58
CA ASP A 128 3.05 -8.37 6.44
C ASP A 128 3.15 -9.89 6.57
N SER A 129 3.85 -10.40 7.58
CA SER A 129 4.16 -11.84 7.74
C SER A 129 2.98 -12.78 7.93
N THR A 130 1.82 -12.28 8.37
CA THR A 130 0.63 -13.12 8.68
C THR A 130 -0.54 -12.86 7.75
N ASN A 131 -0.76 -11.61 7.34
CA ASN A 131 -1.96 -11.19 6.62
C ASN A 131 -1.69 -10.78 5.16
N GLY A 132 -0.47 -10.32 4.86
CA GLY A 132 -0.03 -9.88 3.53
C GLY A 132 -1.04 -8.96 2.83
N ILE A 133 -0.87 -8.82 1.51
CA ILE A 133 -1.89 -8.24 0.64
C ILE A 133 -2.55 -9.37 -0.16
N SER A 134 -3.88 -9.41 -0.08
CA SER A 134 -4.70 -10.33 -0.86
C SER A 134 -5.23 -9.64 -2.12
N PHE A 135 -5.06 -10.29 -3.27
CA PHE A 135 -5.69 -9.84 -4.51
C PHE A 135 -6.97 -10.61 -4.78
N THR A 136 -8.00 -9.88 -5.23
CA THR A 136 -9.27 -10.47 -5.64
C THR A 136 -9.43 -10.34 -7.15
N THR A 137 -10.12 -11.30 -7.77
CA THR A 137 -10.54 -11.21 -9.17
C THR A 137 -12.01 -10.84 -9.28
N ASN A 138 -12.30 -9.94 -10.21
CA ASN A 138 -13.64 -9.69 -10.68
C ASN A 138 -13.55 -9.34 -12.18
N THR A 139 -14.11 -10.21 -13.02
CA THR A 139 -13.99 -10.06 -14.48
C THR A 139 -14.71 -8.82 -15.01
N ALA A 140 -15.65 -8.23 -14.25
CA ALA A 140 -16.31 -6.99 -14.62
C ALA A 140 -15.42 -5.74 -14.49
N ASN A 141 -14.26 -5.84 -13.82
CA ASN A 141 -13.33 -4.72 -13.60
C ASN A 141 -11.89 -5.01 -14.00
N ASN A 142 -11.69 -6.00 -14.86
CA ASN A 142 -10.37 -6.47 -15.28
C ASN A 142 -9.49 -6.92 -14.09
N ASN A 143 -10.08 -7.37 -12.98
CA ASN A 143 -9.39 -7.81 -11.78
C ASN A 143 -8.44 -6.75 -11.17
N MET A 144 -8.84 -5.49 -11.21
CA MET A 144 -8.04 -4.39 -10.67
C MET A 144 -8.19 -4.26 -9.16
N ASN A 145 -7.08 -4.16 -8.43
CA ASN A 145 -7.03 -4.00 -6.98
C ASN A 145 -6.26 -2.74 -6.59
N TRP A 146 -6.88 -1.81 -5.87
CA TRP A 146 -6.20 -0.60 -5.37
C TRP A 146 -5.51 -0.90 -4.03
N VAL A 147 -4.19 -0.89 -4.02
CA VAL A 147 -3.37 -1.32 -2.89
C VAL A 147 -2.44 -0.21 -2.40
N ALA A 148 -2.21 -0.21 -1.09
CA ALA A 148 -1.28 0.70 -0.43
C ALA A 148 0.16 0.20 -0.59
N ILE A 149 1.02 1.01 -1.21
CA ILE A 149 2.45 0.71 -1.33
C ILE A 149 3.20 1.22 -0.08
N PRO A 150 4.05 0.41 0.57
CA PRO A 150 4.83 0.86 1.72
C PRO A 150 5.75 2.04 1.37
N TYR A 151 5.98 2.93 2.32
CA TYR A 151 6.74 4.16 2.09
C TYR A 151 8.23 3.94 1.81
N HIS A 152 8.76 2.81 2.26
CA HIS A 152 10.13 2.37 2.08
C HIS A 152 10.18 1.11 1.21
N THR A 153 9.27 1.03 0.23
CA THR A 153 9.30 -0.04 -0.78
C THR A 153 10.66 -0.06 -1.48
N GLN A 154 11.20 -1.26 -1.68
CA GLN A 154 12.43 -1.47 -2.43
C GLN A 154 12.20 -1.39 -3.95
N SER A 155 10.94 -1.42 -4.39
CA SER A 155 10.56 -1.32 -5.80
C SER A 155 10.70 0.12 -6.30
N ALA A 156 11.78 0.42 -7.02
CA ALA A 156 12.03 1.76 -7.56
C ALA A 156 11.06 2.19 -8.69
N ASN A 157 10.42 1.23 -9.37
CA ASN A 157 9.56 1.47 -10.52
C ASN A 157 8.50 0.37 -10.66
N PHE A 158 7.53 0.57 -11.56
CA PHE A 158 6.37 -0.32 -11.73
C PHE A 158 6.79 -1.73 -12.16
N ASN A 159 7.91 -1.89 -12.89
CA ASN A 159 8.40 -3.22 -13.23
C ASN A 159 9.05 -3.93 -12.04
N GLY A 160 9.77 -3.19 -11.20
CA GLY A 160 10.26 -3.69 -9.92
C GLY A 160 9.10 -4.21 -9.06
N LEU A 161 8.02 -3.44 -8.99
CA LEU A 161 6.81 -3.84 -8.27
C LEU A 161 6.14 -5.08 -8.88
N CYS A 162 6.06 -5.17 -10.21
CA CYS A 162 5.58 -6.39 -10.87
C CYS A 162 6.43 -7.62 -10.48
N ILE A 163 7.75 -7.49 -10.48
CA ILE A 163 8.68 -8.58 -10.14
C ILE A 163 8.49 -8.99 -8.67
N ASP A 164 8.41 -8.01 -7.77
CA ASP A 164 8.20 -8.21 -6.33
C ASP A 164 6.91 -8.99 -6.07
N ILE A 165 5.77 -8.50 -6.58
CA ILE A 165 4.48 -9.17 -6.39
C ILE A 165 4.48 -10.55 -7.05
N ASN A 166 5.05 -10.69 -8.25
CA ASN A 166 5.01 -11.96 -8.98
C ASN A 166 5.92 -13.04 -8.38
N ALA A 167 6.97 -12.67 -7.66
CA ALA A 167 7.80 -13.59 -6.90
C ALA A 167 6.99 -14.25 -5.78
N ASP A 168 6.13 -13.47 -5.12
CA ASP A 168 5.31 -13.91 -3.99
C ASP A 168 3.98 -14.56 -4.40
N CYS A 169 3.34 -14.01 -5.42
CA CYS A 169 2.00 -14.37 -5.85
C CYS A 169 1.98 -15.23 -7.12
N ALA A 170 3.05 -15.97 -7.42
CA ALA A 170 3.11 -16.92 -8.54
C ALA A 170 2.74 -16.34 -9.93
N ASN A 171 3.32 -15.18 -10.28
CA ASN A 171 3.20 -14.55 -11.61
C ASN A 171 1.78 -14.13 -12.03
N VAL A 172 0.93 -13.71 -11.09
CA VAL A 172 -0.44 -13.28 -11.40
C VAL A 172 -0.57 -11.86 -11.94
N VAL A 173 0.34 -10.94 -11.58
CA VAL A 173 0.23 -9.51 -11.94
C VAL A 173 0.58 -9.29 -13.40
N THR A 174 -0.32 -8.60 -14.10
CA THR A 174 -0.18 -8.29 -15.53
C THR A 174 0.10 -6.82 -15.78
N GLN A 175 -0.45 -5.92 -14.95
CA GLN A 175 -0.30 -4.47 -15.11
C GLN A 175 -0.33 -3.75 -13.77
N VAL A 176 0.31 -2.58 -13.74
CA VAL A 176 0.27 -1.62 -12.64
C VAL A 176 -0.23 -0.29 -13.19
N THR A 177 -1.14 0.36 -12.49
CA THR A 177 -1.66 1.68 -12.86
C THR A 177 -1.58 2.66 -11.68
N ARG A 178 -1.40 3.93 -12.00
CA ARG A 178 -1.55 5.06 -11.08
C ARG A 178 -2.49 6.08 -11.70
N PHE A 179 -3.30 6.71 -10.86
CA PHE A 179 -4.00 7.90 -11.28
C PHE A 179 -3.11 9.13 -11.07
N ASP A 180 -2.83 9.86 -12.13
CA ASP A 180 -2.09 11.11 -12.10
C ASP A 180 -3.07 12.27 -11.98
N THR A 181 -3.24 12.78 -10.75
CA THR A 181 -4.12 13.91 -10.44
C THR A 181 -3.77 15.14 -11.27
N ALA A 182 -2.47 15.44 -11.45
CA ALA A 182 -2.04 16.66 -12.12
C ALA A 182 -2.44 16.67 -13.60
N ASN A 183 -2.46 15.50 -14.24
CA ASN A 183 -2.86 15.34 -15.63
C ASN A 183 -4.27 14.78 -15.82
N ASN A 184 -5.01 14.53 -14.73
CA ASN A 184 -6.34 13.93 -14.72
C ASN A 184 -6.44 12.67 -15.61
N SER A 185 -5.45 11.77 -15.50
CA SER A 185 -5.33 10.60 -16.37
C SER A 185 -4.69 9.40 -15.66
N TYR A 186 -4.90 8.21 -16.20
CA TYR A 186 -4.23 7.01 -15.71
C TYR A 186 -2.90 6.79 -16.44
N VAL A 187 -1.86 6.46 -15.67
CA VAL A 187 -0.58 5.97 -16.17
C VAL A 187 -0.53 4.48 -15.91
N THR A 188 -0.66 3.68 -16.97
CA THR A 188 -0.68 2.21 -16.89
C THR A 188 0.56 1.62 -17.54
N TYR A 189 1.15 0.64 -16.88
CA TYR A 189 2.32 -0.10 -17.32
C TYR A 189 2.01 -1.60 -17.34
N ALA A 190 2.26 -2.25 -18.48
CA ALA A 190 2.24 -3.70 -18.57
C ALA A 190 3.56 -4.28 -18.05
N CYS A 191 3.47 -5.27 -17.16
CA CYS A 191 4.66 -5.90 -16.57
C CYS A 191 5.58 -6.46 -17.65
N GLY A 192 6.90 -6.21 -17.54
CA GLY A 192 7.90 -6.55 -18.56
C GLY A 192 7.98 -5.58 -19.75
N GLY A 193 7.16 -4.53 -19.77
CA GLY A 193 7.23 -3.46 -20.77
C GLY A 193 8.51 -2.61 -20.69
N LYS A 194 8.72 -1.74 -21.67
CA LYS A 194 9.85 -0.79 -21.66
C LYS A 194 9.50 0.47 -20.86
N ASN A 195 10.51 1.14 -20.30
CA ASN A 195 10.40 2.44 -19.61
C ASN A 195 9.36 2.47 -18.47
N PRO A 196 9.51 1.64 -17.42
CA PRO A 196 8.56 1.60 -16.32
C PRO A 196 8.49 2.94 -15.58
N PRO A 197 7.28 3.46 -15.25
CA PRO A 197 7.11 4.61 -14.37
C PRO A 197 7.73 4.37 -12.99
N THR A 198 8.18 5.44 -12.33
CA THR A 198 8.68 5.36 -10.94
C THR A 198 7.54 5.07 -9.98
N VAL A 199 7.83 4.30 -8.93
CA VAL A 199 6.97 4.19 -7.75
C VAL A 199 7.42 5.27 -6.77
N ASN A 200 6.48 6.05 -6.25
CA ASN A 200 6.78 7.04 -5.22
C ASN A 200 6.27 6.56 -3.87
N ALA A 201 6.95 6.98 -2.79
CA ALA A 201 6.46 6.75 -1.44
C ALA A 201 5.06 7.37 -1.27
N GLY A 202 4.12 6.59 -0.74
CA GLY A 202 2.73 7.00 -0.56
C GLY A 202 1.82 6.80 -1.76
N ASP A 203 2.32 6.26 -2.88
CA ASP A 203 1.45 5.95 -4.02
C ASP A 203 0.41 4.89 -3.62
N GLY A 204 -0.87 5.19 -3.85
CA GLY A 204 -1.91 4.17 -3.98
C GLY A 204 -1.95 3.69 -5.42
N LEU A 205 -1.70 2.40 -5.67
CA LEU A 205 -1.58 1.86 -7.03
C LEU A 205 -2.67 0.83 -7.32
N GLY A 206 -3.14 0.79 -8.57
CA GLY A 206 -4.02 -0.25 -9.06
C GLY A 206 -3.21 -1.39 -9.65
N ILE A 207 -3.43 -2.61 -9.15
CA ILE A 207 -2.75 -3.84 -9.58
C ILE A 207 -3.75 -4.74 -10.30
N PHE A 208 -3.46 -5.08 -11.55
CA PHE A 208 -4.27 -5.99 -12.35
C PHE A 208 -3.71 -7.40 -12.25
N VAL A 209 -4.57 -8.36 -11.90
CA VAL A 209 -4.18 -9.77 -11.77
C VAL A 209 -4.90 -10.66 -12.79
N SER A 210 -4.20 -11.64 -13.34
CA SER A 210 -4.74 -12.60 -14.31
C SER A 210 -5.62 -13.67 -13.67
N SER A 211 -5.38 -13.98 -12.39
CA SER A 211 -6.12 -14.94 -11.59
C SER A 211 -6.04 -14.54 -10.12
N ALA A 212 -6.92 -15.09 -9.28
CA ALA A 212 -6.90 -14.85 -7.85
C ALA A 212 -5.73 -15.66 -7.26
N PRO A 213 -4.67 -15.02 -6.75
CA PRO A 213 -3.66 -15.74 -6.01
C PRO A 213 -4.25 -16.25 -4.68
N GLY A 214 -3.49 -17.05 -3.95
CA GLY A 214 -3.83 -17.38 -2.57
C GLY A 214 -4.06 -16.12 -1.74
N ALA A 215 -4.85 -16.24 -0.67
CA ALA A 215 -4.98 -15.16 0.31
C ALA A 215 -3.59 -14.80 0.87
N ALA A 216 -3.42 -13.52 1.22
CA ALA A 216 -2.20 -13.00 1.83
C ALA A 216 -0.94 -13.27 1.00
N CYS A 217 -1.03 -13.28 -0.34
CA CYS A 217 0.10 -13.75 -1.14
C CYS A 217 1.28 -12.76 -1.14
N TRP A 218 1.03 -11.46 -1.26
CA TRP A 218 2.10 -10.48 -1.45
C TRP A 218 2.55 -9.88 -0.13
N HIS A 219 3.86 -9.92 0.10
CA HIS A 219 4.54 -9.34 1.24
C HIS A 219 5.50 -8.26 0.73
N PRO A 220 5.08 -6.99 0.69
CA PRO A 220 5.84 -5.95 0.01
C PRO A 220 7.29 -5.85 0.50
N SER A 221 8.27 -6.00 -0.41
CA SER A 221 9.67 -5.80 -0.04
C SER A 221 9.93 -4.37 0.42
N HIS A 222 10.49 -4.23 1.62
CA HIS A 222 10.67 -2.95 2.29
C HIS A 222 11.95 -2.95 3.18
N TYR A 223 12.49 -1.78 3.52
CA TYR A 223 13.65 -1.58 4.42
C TYR A 223 13.33 -1.49 5.91
#